data_AF-A0A4Q5XP27-F1
#
_entry.id   AF-A0A4Q5XP27-F1
#
_cell.length_a   1.000
_cell.length_b   1.000
_cell.length_c   1.000
_cell.angle_alpha   90.00
_cell.angle_beta   90.00
_cell.angle_gamma   90.00
#
_symmetry.space_group_name_H-M   'P 1'
#
loop_
_entity.id
_entity.type
_entity.pdbx_description
1 polymer ?
#
loop_
_entity_poly.entity_id
_entity_poly.type
_entity_poly.pdbx_seq_one_letter_code
_entity_poly.pdbx_strand_id
1 'polypeptide(L)'
;MLDPADASVVVCTRFMGIARTVRMALRGMNVRNVALAANREQLLEAFENTEPDCLVLYVDNEKPDDEGLRFLNFIRRDENSPNPRIPVVVLSPSREIPTINAVMNAGAHGYVLFPASGDILLRKITAAYTSRRAWIDRPDYVGPERKIDREAAEALEAGEKTAV
;
A
#
# COMPACT_ATOMS: atom_id res chain seq x y z
N MET A 1 -9.01 4.19 16.66
CA MET A 1 -7.99 4.91 15.87
C MET A 1 -6.66 4.31 16.26
N LEU A 2 -5.81 3.93 15.30
CA LEU A 2 -4.47 3.41 15.61
C LEU A 2 -3.70 4.50 16.36
N ASP A 3 -3.24 4.22 17.58
CA ASP A 3 -2.32 5.13 18.28
C ASP A 3 -1.00 5.13 17.49
N PRO A 4 -0.52 6.30 17.01
CA PRO A 4 0.74 6.35 16.28
C PRO A 4 1.89 5.70 17.04
N ALA A 5 1.91 5.78 18.38
CA ALA A 5 2.98 5.23 19.20
C ALA A 5 3.09 3.71 19.12
N ASP A 6 2.01 3.02 18.79
CA ASP A 6 1.92 1.57 18.75
C ASP A 6 1.96 1.02 17.32
N ALA A 7 1.84 1.89 16.32
CA ALA A 7 1.90 1.50 14.92
C ALA A 7 3.28 0.94 14.53
N SER A 8 3.28 -0.25 13.93
CA SER A 8 4.43 -0.91 13.30
C SER A 8 4.40 -0.71 11.78
N VAL A 9 5.37 0.02 11.24
CA VAL A 9 5.44 0.33 9.80
C VAL A 9 6.75 -0.20 9.20
N VAL A 10 6.66 -0.90 8.08
CA VAL A 10 7.84 -1.23 7.26
C VAL A 10 7.87 -0.30 6.06
N VAL A 11 9.01 0.34 5.81
CA VAL A 11 9.26 1.09 4.57
C VAL A 11 10.20 0.28 3.70
N CYS A 12 9.74 -0.13 2.52
CA CYS A 12 10.54 -0.94 1.60
C CYS A 12 10.88 -0.19 0.31
N THR A 13 12.18 0.01 0.10
CA THR A 13 12.77 0.58 -1.12
C THR A 13 14.28 0.41 -1.12
N ARG A 14 14.90 0.15 -2.29
CA ARG A 14 16.37 0.20 -2.42
C ARG A 14 16.96 1.59 -2.19
N PHE A 15 16.16 2.64 -2.30
CA PHE A 15 16.61 4.02 -2.12
C PHE A 15 16.61 4.42 -0.64
N MET A 16 17.64 4.01 0.09
CA MET A 16 17.71 4.21 1.54
C MET A 16 17.67 5.68 2.00
N GLY A 17 17.99 6.64 1.14
CA GLY A 17 17.76 8.06 1.42
C GLY A 17 16.27 8.36 1.60
N ILE A 18 15.42 7.86 0.70
CA ILE A 18 13.96 7.98 0.77
C ILE A 18 13.43 7.25 1.99
N ALA A 19 13.87 6.01 2.22
CA ALA A 19 13.46 5.21 3.37
C ALA A 19 13.73 5.94 4.71
N ARG A 20 14.91 6.55 4.86
CA ARG A 20 15.28 7.32 6.06
C ARG A 20 14.44 8.59 6.20
N THR A 21 14.19 9.32 5.12
CA THR A 21 13.34 10.51 5.13
C THR A 21 11.92 10.17 5.59
N VAL A 22 11.32 9.11 5.03
CA VAL A 22 9.98 8.64 5.41
C VAL A 22 9.95 8.25 6.87
N ARG A 23 10.95 7.50 7.35
CA ARG A 23 11.06 7.14 8.77
C ARG A 23 11.15 8.35 9.69
N MET A 24 11.94 9.36 9.33
CA MET A 24 12.05 10.58 10.14
C MET A 24 10.71 11.33 10.18
N ALA A 25 10.02 11.43 9.05
CA ALA A 25 8.70 12.06 8.99
C ALA A 25 7.67 11.33 9.86
N LEU A 26 7.65 9.99 9.83
CA LEU A 26 6.76 9.16 10.66
C LEU A 26 7.10 9.25 12.15
N ARG A 27 8.39 9.26 12.52
CA ARG A 27 8.83 9.45 13.91
C ARG A 27 8.44 10.81 14.46
N GLY A 28 8.45 11.86 13.64
CA GLY A 28 7.93 13.18 14.00
C GLY A 28 6.45 13.16 14.36
N MET A 29 5.69 12.17 13.88
CA MET A 29 4.29 11.92 14.21
C MET A 29 4.10 10.89 15.34
N ASN A 30 5.16 10.61 16.10
CA ASN A 30 5.19 9.63 17.18
C ASN A 30 5.10 8.16 16.74
N VAL A 31 5.30 7.83 15.46
CA VAL A 31 5.42 6.42 15.01
C VAL A 31 6.80 5.89 15.39
N ARG A 32 6.85 5.08 16.45
CA ARG A 32 8.11 4.62 17.06
C ARG A 32 8.73 3.44 16.32
N ASN A 33 7.89 2.49 15.88
CA ASN A 33 8.34 1.29 15.20
C ASN A 33 8.28 1.47 13.68
N VAL A 34 9.43 1.85 13.11
CA VAL A 34 9.58 2.00 11.65
C VAL A 34 10.81 1.23 11.17
N ALA A 35 10.58 0.03 10.66
CA ALA A 35 11.61 -0.82 10.06
C ALA A 35 11.84 -0.45 8.59
N LEU A 36 13.05 -0.68 8.11
CA LEU A 36 13.45 -0.39 6.73
C LEU A 36 13.90 -1.68 6.06
N ALA A 37 13.44 -1.90 4.83
CA ALA A 37 13.88 -3.01 3.99
C ALA A 37 14.31 -2.51 2.61
N ALA A 38 15.40 -3.04 2.07
CA ALA A 38 15.90 -2.67 0.75
C ALA A 38 15.70 -3.76 -0.31
N ASN A 39 15.39 -4.99 0.12
CA ASN A 39 15.21 -6.16 -0.73
C ASN A 39 14.16 -7.12 -0.13
N ARG A 40 13.90 -8.24 -0.81
CA ARG A 40 12.89 -9.24 -0.40
C ARG A 40 13.26 -9.94 0.89
N GLU A 41 14.53 -10.25 1.08
CA GLU A 41 15.04 -10.93 2.26
C GLU A 41 14.84 -10.07 3.51
N GLN A 42 15.24 -8.80 3.45
CA GLN A 42 15.04 -7.84 4.54
C GLN A 42 13.56 -7.52 4.77
N LEU A 43 12.74 -7.56 3.71
CA LEU A 43 11.30 -7.38 3.85
C LEU A 43 10.73 -8.54 4.67
N LEU A 44 11.03 -9.78 4.32
CA LEU A 44 10.58 -10.97 5.05
C LEU A 44 11.07 -10.96 6.51
N GLU A 45 12.35 -10.66 6.73
CA GLU A 45 12.93 -10.52 8.07
C GLU A 45 12.21 -9.43 8.89
N ALA A 46 11.84 -8.31 8.26
CA ALA A 46 11.08 -7.25 8.93
C ALA A 46 9.66 -7.70 9.30
N PHE A 47 9.00 -8.50 8.45
CA PHE A 47 7.69 -9.07 8.76
C PHE A 47 7.77 -10.00 9.98
N GLU A 48 8.76 -10.90 10.02
CA GLU A 48 8.96 -11.84 11.12
C GLU A 48 9.28 -11.13 12.45
N ASN A 49 10.10 -10.07 12.41
CA ASN A 49 10.55 -9.39 13.62
C ASN A 49 9.58 -8.32 14.16
N THR A 50 8.68 -7.80 13.33
CA THR A 50 7.90 -6.60 13.69
C THR A 50 6.40 -6.71 13.51
N GLU A 51 5.89 -7.79 12.89
CA GLU A 51 4.47 -7.98 12.57
C GLU A 51 3.79 -6.69 12.09
N PRO A 52 4.20 -6.13 10.94
CA PRO A 52 3.85 -4.76 10.57
C PRO A 52 2.35 -4.56 10.33
N ASP A 53 1.82 -3.45 10.86
CA ASP A 53 0.47 -2.97 10.61
C ASP A 53 0.30 -2.40 9.21
N CYS A 54 1.38 -1.84 8.65
CA CYS A 54 1.36 -1.26 7.31
C CYS A 54 2.72 -1.35 6.63
N LEU A 55 2.68 -1.66 5.33
CA LEU A 55 3.82 -1.59 4.44
C LEU A 55 3.75 -0.32 3.59
N VAL A 56 4.85 0.43 3.57
CA VAL A 56 5.06 1.58 2.71
C VAL A 56 6.03 1.20 1.61
N LEU A 57 5.61 1.28 0.34
CA LEU A 57 6.44 0.98 -0.82
C LEU A 57 6.76 2.25 -1.59
N TYR A 58 7.95 2.33 -2.19
CA TYR A 58 8.28 3.40 -3.13
C TYR A 58 8.19 2.91 -4.57
N VAL A 59 7.42 3.61 -5.40
CA VAL A 59 7.24 3.32 -6.84
C VAL A 59 7.64 4.55 -7.64
N ASP A 60 8.54 4.39 -8.60
CA ASP A 60 9.05 5.50 -9.41
C ASP A 60 8.21 5.72 -10.67
N ASN A 61 7.79 4.63 -11.31
CA ASN A 61 7.02 4.67 -12.55
C ASN A 61 6.09 3.44 -12.70
N GLU A 62 5.24 3.45 -13.73
CA GLU A 62 4.21 2.44 -14.00
C GLU A 62 4.74 1.12 -14.59
N LYS A 63 6.03 1.06 -14.95
CA LYS A 63 6.54 -0.06 -15.73
C LYS A 63 6.66 -1.32 -14.86
N PRO A 64 6.45 -2.52 -15.42
CA PRO A 64 6.54 -3.78 -14.68
C PRO A 64 7.92 -4.06 -14.04
N ASP A 65 8.98 -3.42 -14.54
CA ASP A 65 10.33 -3.50 -14.00
C ASP A 65 10.58 -2.52 -12.83
N ASP A 66 9.60 -1.69 -12.46
CA ASP A 66 9.65 -0.93 -11.22
C ASP A 66 9.66 -1.87 -10.00
N GLU A 67 10.63 -1.67 -9.12
CA GLU A 67 10.86 -2.54 -7.98
C GLU A 67 9.72 -2.46 -6.95
N GLY A 68 9.15 -1.27 -6.72
CA GLY A 68 8.03 -1.10 -5.80
C GLY A 68 6.78 -1.82 -6.30
N LEU A 69 6.51 -1.77 -7.61
CA LEU A 69 5.43 -2.54 -8.22
C LEU A 69 5.67 -4.05 -8.12
N ARG A 70 6.93 -4.51 -8.29
CA ARG A 70 7.26 -5.91 -8.05
C ARG A 70 7.05 -6.32 -6.59
N PHE A 71 7.43 -5.49 -5.61
CA PHE A 71 7.16 -5.78 -4.20
C PHE A 71 5.67 -5.82 -3.90
N LEU A 72 4.89 -4.91 -4.47
CA LEU A 72 3.45 -4.90 -4.29
C LEU A 72 2.80 -6.16 -4.85
N ASN A 73 3.18 -6.56 -6.07
CA ASN A 73 2.72 -7.81 -6.67
C ASN A 73 3.16 -9.04 -5.87
N PHE A 74 4.41 -9.06 -5.38
CA PHE A 74 4.92 -10.10 -4.50
C PHE A 74 4.03 -10.25 -3.26
N ILE A 75 3.79 -9.15 -2.54
CA ILE A 75 2.92 -9.16 -1.36
C ILE A 75 1.52 -9.65 -1.70
N ARG A 76 0.92 -9.23 -2.81
CA ARG A 76 -0.46 -9.60 -3.11
C ARG A 76 -0.65 -11.02 -3.65
N ARG A 77 0.32 -11.57 -4.39
CA ARG A 77 0.07 -12.72 -5.27
C ARG A 77 1.06 -13.87 -5.15
N ASP A 78 2.23 -13.67 -4.55
CA ASP A 78 3.23 -14.73 -4.40
C ASP A 78 2.84 -15.69 -3.27
N GLU A 79 3.04 -16.99 -3.48
CA GLU A 79 2.76 -18.03 -2.48
C GLU A 79 3.59 -17.86 -1.20
N ASN A 80 4.76 -17.22 -1.31
CA ASN A 80 5.65 -16.91 -0.19
C ASN A 80 5.40 -15.51 0.38
N SER A 81 4.27 -14.88 0.05
CA SER A 81 3.91 -13.61 0.67
C SER A 81 3.71 -13.80 2.18
N PRO A 82 4.33 -12.96 3.02
CA PRO A 82 4.15 -13.06 4.48
C PRO A 82 2.75 -12.64 4.92
N ASN A 83 2.09 -11.75 4.17
CA ASN A 83 0.72 -11.32 4.44
C ASN A 83 0.08 -10.65 3.20
N PRO A 84 -0.71 -11.39 2.41
CA PRO A 84 -1.39 -10.84 1.24
C PRO A 84 -2.37 -9.73 1.53
N ARG A 85 -2.86 -9.59 2.77
CA ARG A 85 -3.89 -8.61 3.16
C ARG A 85 -3.36 -7.41 3.92
N ILE A 86 -2.04 -7.30 4.14
CA ILE A 86 -1.47 -6.15 4.84
C ILE A 86 -1.87 -4.83 4.16
N PRO A 87 -2.22 -3.77 4.93
CA PRO A 87 -2.35 -2.42 4.42
C PRO A 87 -1.08 -1.97 3.70
N VAL A 88 -1.20 -1.58 2.42
CA VAL A 88 -0.07 -1.08 1.63
C VAL A 88 -0.33 0.35 1.18
N VAL A 89 0.53 1.29 1.57
CA VAL A 89 0.54 2.66 1.08
C VAL A 89 1.74 2.83 0.15
N VAL A 90 1.50 3.32 -1.07
CA VAL A 90 2.59 3.60 -2.00
C VAL A 90 2.97 5.07 -1.95
N LEU A 91 4.27 5.33 -1.94
CA LEU A 91 4.91 6.62 -2.15
C LEU A 91 5.47 6.69 -3.56
N SER A 92 5.29 7.82 -4.24
CA SER A 92 5.83 8.01 -5.58
C SER A 92 6.05 9.49 -5.89
N PRO A 93 7.08 9.88 -6.66
CA PRO A 93 7.23 11.26 -7.15
C PRO A 93 6.28 11.57 -8.31
N SER A 94 5.67 10.55 -8.93
CA SER A 94 4.84 10.68 -10.11
C SER A 94 3.44 11.22 -9.78
N ARG A 95 2.95 12.14 -10.59
CA ARG A 95 1.54 12.59 -10.61
C ARG A 95 0.77 12.00 -11.79
N GLU A 96 1.43 11.20 -12.61
CA GLU A 96 0.88 10.67 -13.85
C GLU A 96 -0.18 9.61 -13.57
N ILE A 97 -1.32 9.75 -14.25
CA ILE A 97 -2.45 8.82 -14.14
C ILE A 97 -2.01 7.36 -14.43
N PRO A 98 -1.16 7.08 -15.44
CA PRO A 98 -0.62 5.73 -15.65
C PRO A 98 0.05 5.13 -14.41
N THR A 99 0.91 5.88 -13.71
CA THR A 99 1.59 5.39 -12.49
C THR A 99 0.61 5.15 -11.35
N ILE A 100 -0.33 6.08 -11.14
CA ILE A 100 -1.37 5.92 -10.12
C ILE A 100 -2.21 4.66 -10.42
N ASN A 101 -2.65 4.48 -11.65
CA ASN A 101 -3.45 3.33 -12.05
C ASN A 101 -2.69 2.01 -11.90
N ALA A 102 -1.42 1.95 -12.30
CA ALA A 102 -0.59 0.76 -12.14
C ALA A 102 -0.49 0.35 -10.65
N VAL A 103 -0.25 1.32 -9.77
CA VAL A 103 -0.19 1.11 -8.33
C VAL A 103 -1.52 0.62 -7.74
N MET A 104 -2.63 1.27 -8.10
CA MET A 104 -3.94 0.89 -7.58
C MET A 104 -4.38 -0.48 -8.13
N ASN A 105 -4.08 -0.79 -9.40
CA ASN A 105 -4.37 -2.09 -10.02
C ASN A 105 -3.48 -3.21 -9.48
N ALA A 106 -2.30 -2.90 -8.94
CA ALA A 106 -1.47 -3.86 -8.22
C ALA A 106 -1.95 -4.12 -6.78
N GLY A 107 -3.04 -3.47 -6.32
CA GLY A 107 -3.67 -3.76 -5.02
C GLY A 107 -3.17 -2.89 -3.86
N ALA A 108 -2.70 -1.68 -4.13
CA ALA A 108 -2.39 -0.70 -3.08
C ALA A 108 -3.66 -0.21 -2.37
N HIS A 109 -3.54 0.06 -1.06
CA HIS A 109 -4.62 0.69 -0.30
C HIS A 109 -4.67 2.20 -0.52
N GLY A 110 -3.51 2.84 -0.70
CA GLY A 110 -3.42 4.27 -0.89
C GLY A 110 -2.17 4.68 -1.65
N TYR A 111 -2.22 5.90 -2.17
CA TYR A 111 -1.15 6.56 -2.90
C TYR A 111 -0.83 7.89 -2.24
N VAL A 112 0.46 8.21 -2.13
CA VAL A 112 1.00 9.44 -1.56
C VAL A 112 2.07 9.97 -2.48
N LEU A 113 1.96 11.26 -2.82
CA LEU A 113 2.98 11.94 -3.60
C LEU A 113 4.20 12.24 -2.71
N PHE A 114 5.38 11.84 -3.15
CA PHE A 114 6.66 12.14 -2.51
C PHE A 114 7.28 13.41 -3.12
N PRO A 115 7.87 14.32 -2.32
CA PRO A 115 7.95 14.30 -0.86
C PRO A 115 6.61 14.59 -0.17
N ALA A 116 6.36 13.94 0.97
CA ALA A 116 5.19 14.15 1.80
C ALA A 116 5.59 14.45 3.25
N SER A 117 4.77 15.25 3.93
CA SER A 117 4.90 15.50 5.37
C SER A 117 4.46 14.27 6.19
N GLY A 118 4.92 14.21 7.44
CA GLY A 118 4.57 13.15 8.37
C GLY A 118 3.07 13.01 8.59
N ASP A 119 2.33 14.12 8.66
CA ASP A 119 0.88 14.12 8.85
C ASP A 119 0.14 13.48 7.66
N ILE A 120 0.57 13.75 6.42
CA ILE A 120 -0.01 13.14 5.22
C ILE A 120 0.24 11.63 5.22
N LEU A 121 1.47 11.22 5.54
CA LEU A 121 1.85 9.81 5.64
C LEU A 121 1.02 9.08 6.68
N LEU A 122 0.98 9.60 7.91
CA LEU A 122 0.23 8.99 9.01
C LEU A 122 -1.26 8.89 8.67
N ARG A 123 -1.87 9.96 8.16
CA ARG A 123 -3.30 9.94 7.76
C ARG A 123 -3.59 8.85 6.73
N LYS A 124 -2.69 8.64 5.76
CA LYS A 124 -2.85 7.61 4.72
C LYS A 124 -2.64 6.21 5.25
N ILE A 125 -1.68 6.01 6.15
CA ILE A 125 -1.46 4.75 6.87
C ILE A 125 -2.69 4.41 7.72
N THR A 126 -3.17 5.36 8.54
CA THR A 126 -4.38 5.16 9.36
C THR A 126 -5.61 4.85 8.49
N ALA A 127 -5.78 5.54 7.37
CA ALA A 127 -6.88 5.25 6.44
C ALA A 127 -6.78 3.87 5.79
N ALA A 128 -5.56 3.41 5.46
CA ALA A 128 -5.34 2.07 4.93
C ALA A 128 -5.61 1.00 6.00
N TYR A 129 -5.10 1.18 7.21
CA TYR A 129 -5.26 0.26 8.34
C TYR A 129 -6.71 0.11 8.80
N THR A 130 -7.45 1.22 8.84
CA THR A 130 -8.87 1.23 9.27
C THR A 130 -9.87 1.02 8.13
N SER A 131 -9.37 0.77 6.91
CA SER A 131 -10.21 0.57 5.72
C SER A 131 -11.16 -0.61 5.91
N ARG A 132 -12.46 -0.37 5.69
CA ARG A 132 -13.50 -1.41 5.68
C ARG A 132 -13.88 -1.88 4.27
N ARG A 133 -13.09 -1.50 3.26
CA ARG A 133 -13.32 -1.93 1.88
C ARG A 133 -13.27 -3.45 1.79
N ALA A 134 -14.17 -4.02 0.99
CA ALA A 134 -14.16 -5.46 0.72
C ALA A 134 -12.80 -5.88 0.14
N TRP A 135 -12.41 -7.12 0.42
CA TRP A 135 -11.23 -7.72 -0.19
C TRP A 135 -11.65 -8.43 -1.47
N ILE A 136 -11.01 -8.08 -2.59
CA ILE A 136 -11.23 -8.74 -3.88
C ILE A 136 -10.07 -9.71 -4.11
N ASP A 137 -10.42 -10.94 -4.46
CA ASP A 137 -9.50 -12.01 -4.80
C ASP A 137 -9.96 -12.64 -6.12
N ARG A 138 -9.38 -12.16 -7.23
CA ARG A 138 -9.67 -12.62 -8.59
C ARG A 138 -8.38 -12.85 -9.36
N PRO A 139 -8.39 -13.69 -10.41
CA PRO A 139 -7.19 -13.95 -11.21
C PRO A 139 -6.51 -12.69 -11.75
N ASP A 140 -7.27 -11.63 -12.05
CA ASP A 140 -6.77 -10.35 -12.59
C ASP A 140 -6.47 -9.30 -11.51
N TYR A 141 -6.96 -9.47 -10.28
CA TYR A 141 -6.81 -8.47 -9.21
C TYR A 141 -6.90 -9.08 -7.81
N VAL A 142 -5.90 -8.76 -6.97
CA VAL A 142 -5.89 -9.11 -5.54
C VAL A 142 -5.62 -7.86 -4.73
N GLY A 143 -6.58 -7.42 -3.93
CA GLY A 143 -6.47 -6.17 -3.18
C GLY A 143 -7.78 -5.65 -2.62
N PRO A 144 -7.75 -4.47 -1.97
CA PRO A 144 -8.97 -3.82 -1.51
C PRO A 144 -9.83 -3.37 -2.69
N GLU A 145 -11.14 -3.37 -2.52
CA GLU A 145 -12.10 -2.89 -3.53
C GLU A 145 -11.71 -1.49 -4.07
N ARG A 146 -11.74 -1.33 -5.39
CA ARG A 146 -11.53 -0.05 -6.06
C ARG A 146 -12.88 0.61 -6.29
N LYS A 147 -12.87 1.94 -6.43
CA LYS A 147 -14.08 2.71 -6.72
C LYS A 147 -14.83 2.19 -7.96
N ILE A 148 -14.10 1.82 -9.01
CA ILE A 148 -14.67 1.27 -10.25
C ILE A 148 -15.33 -0.10 -10.05
N ASP A 149 -14.83 -0.93 -9.12
CA ASP A 149 -15.46 -2.22 -8.82
C ASP A 149 -16.84 -2.00 -8.18
N ARG A 150 -16.94 -1.04 -7.24
CA ARG A 150 -18.20 -0.69 -6.59
C ARG A 150 -19.21 -0.07 -7.58
N GLU A 151 -18.77 0.87 -8.41
CA GLU A 151 -19.63 1.51 -9.42
C GLU A 151 -20.15 0.49 -10.44
N ALA A 152 -19.33 -0.50 -10.83
CA ALA A 152 -19.75 -1.58 -11.71
C ALA A 152 -20.81 -2.50 -11.07
N ALA A 153 -20.65 -2.83 -9.78
CA ALA A 153 -21.63 -3.63 -9.04
C ALA A 153 -22.97 -2.89 -8.89
N GLU A 154 -22.94 -1.62 -8.50
CA GLU A 154 -24.14 -0.78 -8.38
C GLU A 154 -24.90 -0.66 -9.72
N ALA A 155 -24.16 -0.53 -10.84
CA ALA A 155 -24.76 -0.46 -12.18
C ALA A 155 -25.42 -1.78 -12.61
N LEU A 156 -24.82 -2.93 -12.28
CA LEU A 156 -25.41 -4.25 -12.55
C LEU A 156 -26.72 -4.43 -11.78
N GLU A 157 -26.73 -4.12 -10.48
CA GLU A 157 -27.92 -4.23 -9.62
C GLU A 157 -29.06 -3.31 -10.07
N ALA A 158 -28.75 -2.09 -10.55
CA ALA A 158 -29.74 -1.16 -11.08
C ALA A 158 -30.35 -1.64 -12.40
N GLY A 159 -29.55 -2.29 -13.25
CA GLY A 159 -30.01 -2.90 -14.50
C GLY A 159 -30.98 -4.07 -14.26
N GLU A 160 -30.67 -4.95 -13.30
CA GLU A 160 -31.54 -6.07 -12.94
C GLU A 160 -32.88 -5.63 -12.34
N LYS A 161 -32.91 -4.55 -11.54
CA LYS A 161 -34.15 -4.01 -10.95
C LYS A 161 -35.06 -3.28 -11.93
N THR A 162 -34.54 -2.84 -13.08
CA THR A 162 -35.34 -2.15 -14.11
C THR A 162 -35.94 -3.14 -15.12
N ALA A 163 -35.48 -4.39 -15.13
CA ALA A 163 -35.93 -5.45 -16.03
C ALA A 163 -37.10 -6.29 -15.47
N VAL A 164 -37.69 -5.89 -14.33
CA VAL A 164 -38.83 -6.52 -13.65
C VAL A 164 -39.99 -5.53 -13.55
#